data_AF-A0A3N0IDM4-F1
#
_entry.id   AF-A0A3N0IDM4-F1
#
_cell.length_a   1.000
_cell.length_b   1.000
_cell.length_c   1.000
_cell.angle_alpha   90.00
_cell.angle_beta   90.00
_cell.angle_gamma   90.00
#
_symmetry.space_group_name_H-M   'P 1'
#
loop_
_entity.id
_entity.type
_entity.pdbx_description
1 polymer ?
#
loop_
_entity_poly.entity_id
_entity_poly.type
_entity_poly.pdbx_seq_one_letter_code
_entity_poly.pdbx_strand_id
1 'polypeptide(L)'
;MMWKCANFEFDSTRPVVMGILNVTPDSFSDGGQHSGFVEAVAYARQMVDEGAQIIDVGGESTRPGSAEVSVEEELARVLDVVRQLADLGLCVSIDTRHAEVARACVEAGAAIINDVTGFRDPAMVEVAKNCDAGLVVMHMLGEPATMQNDPHYDDVVAEVKEYLGGQAAMLEAAGVARERICVDPGPGFGKTASQTMELMRNFHEFNRLGYPAMVAVSRKSYIGSAYGISEPAQRDEASAQEALMACELGASVVRAHNVPETMKALKNLRPYVILGLGSNVALVANPGEETEGKIANLEQAITGLCSIPDTQIIDISSYYESEPAYYEDQDTFVNAVVLARTGVPPKELLRYLHAIENSLGRTREIENGPRTLDLDIVDYQMYVGQTDELTLPHPRVCERDFVVKPLLELLPNHVLADGTPVVADGAVYGKATKL
;
A
#
# COMPACT_ATOMS: atom_id res chain seq x y z
N MET A 1 -5.81 -1.92 7.52
CA MET A 1 -6.86 -0.89 7.44
C MET A 1 -8.06 -1.49 6.72
N MET A 2 -9.29 -1.03 6.97
CA MET A 2 -10.45 -1.47 6.19
C MET A 2 -10.74 -0.46 5.08
N TRP A 3 -10.75 -0.91 3.83
CA TRP A 3 -11.24 -0.12 2.69
C TRP A 3 -12.73 -0.40 2.51
N LYS A 4 -13.58 0.62 2.68
CA LYS A 4 -15.03 0.50 2.57
C LYS A 4 -15.52 0.92 1.20
N CYS A 5 -16.36 0.09 0.59
CA CYS A 5 -16.86 0.26 -0.76
C CYS A 5 -18.35 -0.10 -0.79
N ALA A 6 -19.23 0.86 -0.53
CA ALA A 6 -20.66 0.64 -0.32
C ALA A 6 -20.91 -0.46 0.74
N ASN A 7 -21.50 -1.59 0.35
CA ASN A 7 -21.77 -2.74 1.21
C ASN A 7 -20.62 -3.74 1.32
N PHE A 8 -19.46 -3.45 0.71
CA PHE A 8 -18.26 -4.28 0.76
C PHE A 8 -17.19 -3.65 1.65
N GLU A 9 -16.43 -4.48 2.34
CA GLU A 9 -15.28 -4.05 3.13
C GLU A 9 -14.10 -4.98 2.84
N PHE A 10 -12.93 -4.39 2.60
CA PHE A 10 -11.70 -5.12 2.32
C PHE A 10 -10.66 -4.85 3.38
N ASP A 11 -10.18 -5.92 4.03
CA ASP A 11 -9.02 -5.84 4.92
C ASP A 11 -7.75 -5.67 4.09
N SER A 12 -7.26 -4.44 4.04
CA SER A 12 -6.08 -4.03 3.26
C SER A 12 -4.77 -4.57 3.83
N THR A 13 -4.79 -5.32 4.95
CA THR A 13 -3.59 -6.03 5.39
C THR A 13 -3.24 -7.18 4.44
N ARG A 14 -4.20 -7.67 3.66
CA ARG A 14 -3.97 -8.66 2.60
C ARG A 14 -4.20 -8.03 1.23
N PRO A 15 -3.44 -8.43 0.19
CA PRO A 15 -3.68 -7.95 -1.16
C PRO A 15 -5.11 -8.26 -1.62
N VAL A 16 -5.80 -7.23 -2.09
CA VAL A 16 -7.12 -7.33 -2.71
C VAL A 16 -6.93 -7.32 -4.23
N VAL A 17 -7.43 -8.34 -4.93
CA VAL A 17 -7.27 -8.43 -6.39
C VAL A 17 -8.50 -7.88 -7.11
N MET A 18 -8.25 -6.90 -7.98
CA MET A 18 -9.21 -6.26 -8.88
C MET A 18 -8.95 -6.72 -10.31
N GLY A 19 -9.89 -7.49 -10.87
CA GLY A 19 -9.83 -8.00 -12.24
C GLY A 19 -10.33 -6.98 -13.26
N ILE A 20 -9.57 -6.76 -14.33
CA ILE A 20 -9.90 -5.78 -15.38
C ILE A 20 -10.88 -6.38 -16.40
N LEU A 21 -12.06 -5.76 -16.54
CA LEU A 21 -13.06 -6.05 -17.56
C LEU A 21 -13.24 -4.85 -18.50
N ASN A 22 -12.53 -4.86 -19.64
CA ASN A 22 -12.74 -3.85 -20.67
C ASN A 22 -13.95 -4.20 -21.54
N VAL A 23 -14.94 -3.32 -21.60
CA VAL A 23 -16.15 -3.47 -22.42
C VAL A 23 -16.06 -2.53 -23.62
N THR A 24 -15.01 -2.71 -24.42
CA THR A 24 -14.81 -1.97 -25.67
C THR A 24 -15.19 -2.83 -26.87
N PRO A 25 -15.55 -2.23 -28.03
CA PRO A 25 -15.96 -2.98 -29.22
C PRO A 25 -14.97 -4.08 -29.64
N ASP A 26 -13.67 -3.82 -29.48
CA ASP A 26 -12.61 -4.76 -29.87
C ASP A 26 -12.49 -5.97 -28.93
N SER A 27 -12.99 -5.89 -27.69
CA SER A 27 -12.74 -6.89 -26.64
C SER A 27 -13.58 -8.16 -26.78
N PHE A 28 -14.73 -8.09 -27.47
CA PHE A 28 -15.68 -9.21 -27.62
C PHE A 28 -16.31 -9.27 -29.02
N SER A 29 -15.55 -8.87 -30.05
CA SER A 29 -16.04 -8.59 -31.41
C SER A 29 -16.46 -9.80 -32.26
N ASP A 30 -16.34 -11.04 -31.75
CA ASP A 30 -16.63 -12.27 -32.51
C ASP A 30 -18.12 -12.63 -32.60
N GLY A 31 -19.01 -11.84 -31.98
CA GLY A 31 -20.46 -11.92 -32.15
C GLY A 31 -21.14 -10.57 -31.91
N GLY A 32 -22.41 -10.39 -32.30
CA GLY A 32 -23.12 -9.10 -32.19
C GLY A 32 -23.21 -8.51 -30.76
N GLN A 33 -23.76 -7.31 -30.60
CA GLN A 33 -23.78 -6.58 -29.31
C GLN A 33 -24.29 -7.40 -28.09
N HIS A 34 -25.26 -8.31 -28.29
CA HIS A 34 -25.75 -9.19 -27.24
C HIS A 34 -24.77 -10.31 -26.83
N SER A 35 -23.93 -10.82 -27.73
CA SER A 35 -22.92 -11.82 -27.33
C SER A 35 -21.81 -11.17 -26.51
N GLY A 36 -21.38 -9.94 -26.88
CA GLY A 36 -20.38 -9.21 -26.10
C GLY A 36 -20.79 -8.95 -24.65
N PHE A 37 -22.07 -8.65 -24.41
CA PHE A 37 -22.62 -8.52 -23.05
C PHE A 37 -22.54 -9.84 -22.26
N VAL A 38 -23.03 -10.94 -22.84
CA VAL A 38 -23.06 -12.25 -22.18
C VAL A 38 -21.64 -12.76 -21.91
N GLU A 39 -20.72 -12.55 -22.86
CA GLU A 39 -19.31 -12.90 -22.74
C GLU A 39 -18.60 -12.08 -21.65
N ALA A 40 -18.86 -10.76 -21.58
CA ALA A 40 -18.31 -9.91 -20.54
C ALA A 40 -18.75 -10.37 -19.13
N VAL A 41 -20.04 -10.69 -18.95
CA VAL A 41 -20.56 -11.19 -17.67
C VAL A 41 -19.99 -12.57 -17.33
N ALA A 42 -19.87 -13.47 -18.31
CA ALA A 42 -19.27 -14.78 -18.11
C ALA A 42 -17.80 -14.68 -17.71
N TYR A 43 -17.04 -13.80 -18.39
CA TYR A 43 -15.63 -13.57 -18.10
C TYR A 43 -15.41 -12.93 -16.72
N ALA A 44 -16.27 -11.99 -16.31
CA ALA A 44 -16.26 -11.43 -14.97
C ALA A 44 -16.44 -12.51 -13.89
N ARG A 45 -17.40 -13.43 -14.07
CA ARG A 45 -17.62 -14.55 -13.14
C ARG A 45 -16.41 -15.49 -13.10
N GLN A 46 -15.80 -15.77 -14.25
CA GLN A 46 -14.57 -16.54 -14.32
C GLN A 46 -13.44 -15.88 -13.50
N MET A 47 -13.24 -14.56 -13.64
CA MET A 47 -12.23 -13.85 -12.84
C MET A 47 -12.48 -13.97 -11.33
N VAL A 48 -13.74 -13.93 -10.89
CA VAL A 48 -14.10 -14.15 -9.48
C VAL A 48 -13.78 -15.58 -9.04
N ASP A 49 -14.14 -16.59 -9.85
CA ASP A 49 -13.79 -17.99 -9.59
C ASP A 49 -12.27 -18.21 -9.54
N GLU A 50 -11.50 -17.41 -10.27
CA GLU A 50 -10.03 -17.39 -10.29
C GLU A 50 -9.40 -16.63 -9.12
N GLY A 51 -10.20 -15.88 -8.34
CA GLY A 51 -9.78 -15.23 -7.10
C GLY A 51 -9.88 -13.71 -7.07
N ALA A 52 -10.40 -13.06 -8.11
CA ALA A 52 -10.68 -11.63 -8.07
C ALA A 52 -11.79 -11.32 -7.05
N GLN A 53 -11.57 -10.32 -6.22
CA GLN A 53 -12.55 -9.84 -5.24
C GLN A 53 -13.36 -8.65 -5.77
N ILE A 54 -12.82 -7.94 -6.76
CA ILE A 54 -13.44 -6.78 -7.40
C ILE A 54 -13.34 -6.97 -8.91
N ILE A 55 -14.40 -6.62 -9.64
CA ILE A 55 -14.37 -6.53 -11.11
C ILE A 55 -14.42 -5.05 -11.50
N ASP A 56 -13.41 -4.59 -12.23
CA ASP A 56 -13.29 -3.21 -12.68
C ASP A 56 -13.71 -3.09 -14.14
N VAL A 57 -14.85 -2.45 -14.37
CA VAL A 57 -15.52 -2.34 -15.67
C VAL A 57 -15.13 -1.02 -16.31
N GLY A 58 -14.49 -1.07 -17.48
CA GLY A 58 -14.09 0.11 -18.23
C GLY A 58 -14.71 0.16 -19.62
N GLY A 59 -15.40 1.26 -19.95
CA GLY A 59 -16.01 1.48 -21.27
C GLY A 59 -15.13 2.31 -22.23
N GLU A 60 -14.15 3.02 -21.70
CA GLU A 60 -13.21 3.86 -22.43
C GLU A 60 -11.80 3.26 -22.39
N SER A 61 -11.10 3.22 -23.53
CA SER A 61 -9.69 2.84 -23.54
C SER A 61 -8.85 4.04 -23.08
N THR A 62 -8.10 3.88 -21.98
CA THR A 62 -7.14 4.87 -21.48
C THR A 62 -5.74 4.76 -22.13
N ARG A 63 -5.60 3.91 -23.16
CA ARG A 63 -4.33 3.77 -23.91
C ARG A 63 -4.01 5.05 -24.71
N PRO A 64 -2.73 5.46 -24.81
CA PRO A 64 -2.35 6.62 -25.61
C PRO A 64 -2.87 6.51 -27.06
N GLY A 65 -3.52 7.57 -27.55
CA GLY A 65 -4.04 7.67 -28.92
C GLY A 65 -5.43 7.05 -29.15
N SER A 66 -6.14 6.61 -28.12
CA SER A 66 -7.55 6.24 -28.23
C SER A 66 -8.44 7.46 -28.54
N ALA A 67 -9.53 7.21 -29.27
CA ALA A 67 -10.55 8.22 -29.50
C ALA A 67 -11.35 8.45 -28.21
N GLU A 68 -11.70 9.71 -27.97
CA GLU A 68 -12.59 10.08 -26.88
C GLU A 68 -13.97 9.43 -27.07
N VAL A 69 -14.52 8.84 -26.00
CA VAL A 69 -15.84 8.19 -26.02
C VAL A 69 -16.86 9.16 -25.43
N SER A 70 -18.02 9.33 -26.07
CA SER A 70 -19.08 10.17 -25.51
C SER A 70 -19.71 9.50 -24.28
N VAL A 71 -20.29 10.28 -23.38
CA VAL A 71 -20.98 9.76 -22.19
C VAL A 71 -22.08 8.75 -22.57
N GLU A 72 -22.85 9.03 -23.63
CA GLU A 72 -23.90 8.13 -24.10
C GLU A 72 -23.35 6.80 -24.59
N GLU A 73 -22.23 6.84 -25.31
CA GLU A 73 -21.58 5.63 -25.82
C GLU A 73 -20.94 4.82 -24.70
N GLU A 74 -20.30 5.47 -23.73
CA GLU A 74 -19.74 4.79 -22.57
C GLU A 74 -20.82 4.13 -21.72
N LEU A 75 -21.92 4.84 -21.43
CA LEU A 75 -23.10 4.29 -20.74
C LEU A 75 -23.66 3.07 -21.45
N ALA A 76 -23.80 3.13 -22.79
CA ALA A 76 -24.30 2.01 -23.58
C ALA A 76 -23.40 0.77 -23.51
N ARG A 77 -22.10 0.95 -23.22
CA ARG A 77 -21.14 -0.15 -23.04
C ARG A 77 -21.20 -0.73 -21.63
N VAL A 78 -21.21 0.12 -20.60
CA VAL A 78 -20.92 -0.33 -19.22
C VAL A 78 -22.16 -0.54 -18.36
N LEU A 79 -23.23 0.24 -18.55
CA LEU A 79 -24.30 0.35 -17.56
C LEU A 79 -25.02 -0.97 -17.29
N ASP A 80 -25.38 -1.69 -18.37
CA ASP A 80 -26.07 -2.97 -18.23
C ASP A 80 -25.14 -4.05 -17.67
N VAL A 81 -23.84 -4.01 -18.02
CA VAL A 81 -22.84 -4.95 -17.47
C VAL A 81 -22.69 -4.73 -15.97
N VAL A 82 -22.51 -3.48 -15.53
CA VAL A 82 -22.43 -3.11 -14.12
C VAL A 82 -23.67 -3.57 -13.37
N ARG A 83 -24.88 -3.26 -13.88
CA ARG A 83 -26.14 -3.67 -13.24
C ARG A 83 -26.22 -5.17 -13.08
N GLN A 84 -25.92 -5.92 -14.14
CA GLN A 84 -26.00 -7.38 -14.12
C GLN A 84 -24.99 -8.00 -13.14
N LEU A 85 -23.77 -7.47 -13.05
CA LEU A 85 -22.75 -7.96 -12.12
C LEU A 85 -23.10 -7.61 -10.66
N ALA A 86 -23.65 -6.42 -10.42
CA ALA A 86 -24.14 -6.01 -9.11
C ALA A 86 -25.34 -6.85 -8.64
N ASP A 87 -26.30 -7.15 -9.53
CA ASP A 87 -27.44 -8.04 -9.25
C ASP A 87 -27.00 -9.47 -8.89
N LEU A 88 -25.82 -9.90 -9.37
CA LEU A 88 -25.19 -11.17 -8.99
C LEU A 88 -24.45 -11.10 -7.63
N GLY A 89 -24.44 -9.94 -6.97
CA GLY A 89 -23.80 -9.72 -5.68
C GLY A 89 -22.29 -9.52 -5.75
N LEU A 90 -21.73 -9.24 -6.94
CA LEU A 90 -20.30 -9.00 -7.11
C LEU A 90 -19.93 -7.57 -6.72
N CYS A 91 -18.69 -7.37 -6.22
CA CYS A 91 -18.17 -6.02 -6.03
C CYS A 91 -17.70 -5.47 -7.39
N VAL A 92 -18.39 -4.43 -7.87
CA VAL A 92 -18.11 -3.82 -9.17
C VAL A 92 -17.49 -2.44 -8.98
N SER A 93 -16.36 -2.22 -9.63
CA SER A 93 -15.74 -0.91 -9.82
C SER A 93 -16.08 -0.39 -11.22
N ILE A 94 -16.39 0.89 -11.33
CA ILE A 94 -16.53 1.58 -12.62
C ILE A 94 -15.26 2.41 -12.89
N ASP A 95 -14.52 2.06 -13.94
CA ASP A 95 -13.36 2.82 -14.46
C ASP A 95 -13.86 3.87 -15.44
N THR A 96 -14.03 5.11 -14.95
CA THR A 96 -14.53 6.23 -15.74
C THR A 96 -14.05 7.56 -15.20
N ARG A 97 -13.86 8.52 -16.11
CA ARG A 97 -13.62 9.93 -15.80
C ARG A 97 -14.88 10.80 -15.92
N HIS A 98 -15.99 10.25 -16.42
CA HIS A 98 -17.22 11.00 -16.63
C HIS A 98 -18.14 10.88 -15.43
N ALA A 99 -18.39 11.99 -14.74
CA ALA A 99 -19.25 12.02 -13.55
C ALA A 99 -20.66 11.45 -13.81
N GLU A 100 -21.20 11.65 -15.01
CA GLU A 100 -22.51 11.16 -15.43
C GLU A 100 -22.54 9.63 -15.55
N VAL A 101 -21.46 9.01 -16.04
CA VAL A 101 -21.28 7.56 -16.10
C VAL A 101 -21.13 6.99 -14.70
N ALA A 102 -20.26 7.60 -13.87
CA ALA A 102 -20.04 7.19 -12.50
C ALA A 102 -21.35 7.20 -11.70
N ARG A 103 -22.14 8.29 -11.78
CA ARG A 103 -23.44 8.40 -11.11
C ARG A 103 -24.40 7.29 -11.54
N ALA A 104 -24.58 7.08 -12.84
CA ALA A 104 -25.49 6.06 -13.34
C ALA A 104 -25.05 4.63 -12.94
N CYS A 105 -23.75 4.36 -12.93
CA CYS A 105 -23.21 3.06 -12.54
C CYS A 105 -23.33 2.82 -11.04
N VAL A 106 -23.11 3.83 -10.20
CA VAL A 106 -23.33 3.75 -8.75
C VAL A 106 -24.82 3.52 -8.44
N GLU A 107 -25.72 4.23 -9.12
CA GLU A 107 -27.17 3.99 -9.02
C GLU A 107 -27.57 2.57 -9.48
N ALA A 108 -26.81 2.00 -10.41
CA ALA A 108 -26.97 0.62 -10.88
C ALA A 108 -26.28 -0.43 -9.99
N GLY A 109 -25.56 -0.02 -8.93
CA GLY A 109 -24.95 -0.92 -7.96
C GLY A 109 -23.42 -1.03 -8.00
N ALA A 110 -22.71 -0.18 -8.76
CA ALA A 110 -21.26 -0.08 -8.63
C ALA A 110 -20.87 0.34 -7.21
N ALA A 111 -19.94 -0.41 -6.62
CA ALA A 111 -19.47 -0.21 -5.26
C ALA A 111 -18.21 0.66 -5.17
N ILE A 112 -17.52 0.86 -6.30
CA ILE A 112 -16.27 1.63 -6.38
C ILE A 112 -16.31 2.53 -7.61
N ILE A 113 -15.83 3.78 -7.47
CA ILE A 113 -15.50 4.68 -8.58
C ILE A 113 -13.98 4.69 -8.72
N ASN A 114 -13.49 4.25 -9.88
CA ASN A 114 -12.08 4.32 -10.26
C ASN A 114 -11.88 5.44 -11.26
N ASP A 115 -11.38 6.59 -10.79
CA ASP A 115 -11.19 7.79 -11.61
C ASP A 115 -9.70 8.02 -11.87
N VAL A 116 -9.27 7.68 -13.09
CA VAL A 116 -7.91 7.89 -13.58
C VAL A 116 -7.50 9.37 -13.61
N THR A 117 -8.43 10.31 -13.51
CA THR A 117 -8.13 11.74 -13.45
C THR A 117 -7.91 12.26 -12.04
N GLY A 118 -8.14 11.45 -11.01
CA GLY A 118 -7.90 11.83 -9.62
C GLY A 118 -8.94 12.78 -9.04
N PHE A 119 -10.20 12.71 -9.51
CA PHE A 119 -11.30 13.59 -9.06
C PHE A 119 -11.03 15.07 -9.33
N ARG A 120 -10.40 15.37 -10.48
CA ARG A 120 -10.18 16.75 -10.96
C ARG A 120 -11.49 17.43 -11.38
N ASP A 121 -12.48 16.67 -11.83
CA ASP A 121 -13.80 17.18 -12.18
C ASP A 121 -14.66 17.43 -10.91
N PRO A 122 -15.08 18.68 -10.64
CA PRO A 122 -15.98 18.97 -9.51
C PRO A 122 -17.28 18.18 -9.55
N ALA A 123 -17.80 17.82 -10.73
CA ALA A 123 -18.99 16.99 -10.84
C ALA A 123 -18.73 15.57 -10.32
N MET A 124 -17.53 15.02 -10.54
CA MET A 124 -17.15 13.71 -10.00
C MET A 124 -17.03 13.74 -8.47
N VAL A 125 -16.51 14.85 -7.91
CA VAL A 125 -16.48 15.07 -6.45
C VAL A 125 -17.90 15.10 -5.86
N GLU A 126 -18.85 15.75 -6.53
CA GLU A 126 -20.26 15.73 -6.10
C GLU A 126 -20.87 14.33 -6.14
N VAL A 127 -20.52 13.49 -7.12
CA VAL A 127 -20.94 12.08 -7.13
C VAL A 127 -20.35 11.32 -5.94
N ALA A 128 -19.03 11.45 -5.73
CA ALA A 128 -18.33 10.79 -4.64
C ALA A 128 -18.91 11.12 -3.26
N LYS A 129 -19.24 12.39 -3.04
CA LYS A 129 -19.84 12.90 -1.79
C LYS A 129 -21.24 12.36 -1.53
N ASN A 130 -22.04 12.15 -2.57
CA ASN A 130 -23.46 11.80 -2.46
C ASN A 130 -23.74 10.28 -2.60
N CYS A 131 -22.71 9.45 -2.52
CA CYS A 131 -22.83 7.99 -2.47
C CYS A 131 -21.90 7.40 -1.41
N ASP A 132 -21.95 6.08 -1.20
CA ASP A 132 -21.09 5.32 -0.28
C ASP A 132 -19.98 4.53 -1.00
N ALA A 133 -19.82 4.72 -2.30
CA ALA A 133 -18.83 3.99 -3.10
C ALA A 133 -17.40 4.24 -2.62
N GLY A 134 -16.55 3.22 -2.70
CA GLY A 134 -15.10 3.38 -2.56
C GLY A 134 -14.56 4.22 -3.71
N LEU A 135 -13.46 4.93 -3.49
CA LEU A 135 -12.85 5.83 -4.47
C LEU A 135 -11.42 5.40 -4.72
N VAL A 136 -11.03 5.27 -5.98
CA VAL A 136 -9.63 5.13 -6.37
C VAL A 136 -9.16 6.46 -6.95
N VAL A 137 -8.30 7.14 -6.21
CA VAL A 137 -7.72 8.44 -6.57
C VAL A 137 -6.39 8.18 -7.25
N MET A 138 -6.34 8.33 -8.57
CA MET A 138 -5.11 8.10 -9.33
C MET A 138 -4.35 9.38 -9.63
N HIS A 139 -3.02 9.31 -9.64
CA HIS A 139 -2.18 10.34 -10.24
C HIS A 139 -2.03 10.13 -11.76
N MET A 140 -2.32 11.18 -12.53
CA MET A 140 -1.99 11.27 -13.95
C MET A 140 -1.48 12.69 -14.28
N LEU A 141 -0.32 12.79 -14.94
CA LEU A 141 0.17 14.06 -15.47
C LEU A 141 -0.39 14.28 -16.88
N GLY A 142 -1.03 15.42 -17.11
CA GLY A 142 -1.65 15.76 -18.40
C GLY A 142 -2.98 15.03 -18.62
N GLU A 143 -3.31 14.77 -19.89
CA GLU A 143 -4.54 14.07 -20.28
C GLU A 143 -4.21 12.71 -20.91
N PRO A 144 -5.10 11.69 -20.87
CA PRO A 144 -4.77 10.33 -21.31
C PRO A 144 -4.18 10.25 -22.73
N ALA A 145 -4.65 11.12 -23.63
CA ALA A 145 -4.18 11.18 -25.02
C ALA A 145 -2.78 11.81 -25.19
N THR A 146 -2.35 12.68 -24.28
CA THR A 146 -1.13 13.50 -24.40
C THR A 146 -0.12 13.29 -23.29
N MET A 147 -0.47 12.59 -22.22
CA MET A 147 0.34 12.42 -21.01
C MET A 147 1.74 11.84 -21.27
N GLN A 148 1.90 11.06 -22.34
CA GLN A 148 3.18 10.45 -22.71
C GLN A 148 4.10 11.41 -23.49
N ASN A 149 3.64 12.61 -23.83
CA ASN A 149 4.41 13.59 -24.57
C ASN A 149 5.31 14.38 -23.60
N ASP A 150 6.56 13.94 -23.49
CA ASP A 150 7.62 14.60 -22.71
C ASP A 150 7.26 14.89 -21.23
N PRO A 151 6.86 13.88 -20.44
CA PRO A 151 6.53 14.07 -19.04
C PRO A 151 7.76 14.46 -18.23
N HIS A 152 7.68 15.58 -17.52
CA HIS A 152 8.75 16.13 -16.71
C HIS A 152 8.40 16.09 -15.23
N TYR A 153 9.33 15.59 -14.42
CA TYR A 153 9.34 15.62 -12.96
C TYR A 153 10.77 15.91 -12.52
N ASP A 154 10.92 16.69 -11.46
CA ASP A 154 12.17 16.84 -10.74
C ASP A 154 12.39 15.64 -9.79
N ASP A 155 11.32 15.23 -9.10
CA ASP A 155 11.25 14.03 -8.27
C ASP A 155 9.86 13.39 -8.40
N VAL A 156 9.77 12.35 -9.22
CA VAL A 156 8.50 11.69 -9.54
C VAL A 156 7.83 11.08 -8.30
N VAL A 157 8.60 10.67 -7.29
CA VAL A 157 8.03 10.04 -6.09
C VAL A 157 7.43 11.11 -5.19
N ALA A 158 8.21 12.16 -4.89
CA ALA A 158 7.77 13.26 -4.03
C ALA A 158 6.55 13.99 -4.62
N GLU A 159 6.60 14.34 -5.91
CA GLU A 159 5.51 15.07 -6.58
C GLU A 159 4.22 14.25 -6.64
N VAL A 160 4.30 12.95 -6.97
CA VAL A 160 3.12 12.06 -6.99
C VAL A 160 2.54 11.88 -5.58
N LYS A 161 3.39 11.72 -4.57
CA LYS A 161 2.96 11.60 -3.17
C LYS A 161 2.24 12.86 -2.69
N GLU A 162 2.80 14.04 -2.98
CA GLU A 162 2.19 15.33 -2.65
C GLU A 162 0.84 15.49 -3.32
N TYR A 163 0.75 15.20 -4.64
CA TYR A 163 -0.50 15.26 -5.39
C TYR A 163 -1.58 14.35 -4.79
N LEU A 164 -1.26 13.07 -4.55
CA LEU A 164 -2.20 12.10 -3.99
C LEU A 164 -2.67 12.51 -2.59
N GLY A 165 -1.76 12.98 -1.74
CA GLY A 165 -2.09 13.50 -0.42
C GLY A 165 -3.04 14.70 -0.51
N GLY A 166 -2.78 15.64 -1.42
CA GLY A 166 -3.64 16.80 -1.67
C GLY A 166 -5.03 16.43 -2.18
N GLN A 167 -5.13 15.51 -3.14
CA GLN A 167 -6.42 15.05 -3.67
C GLN A 167 -7.24 14.31 -2.61
N ALA A 168 -6.61 13.43 -1.82
CA ALA A 168 -7.30 12.72 -0.76
C ALA A 168 -7.80 13.69 0.33
N ALA A 169 -6.97 14.67 0.74
CA ALA A 169 -7.38 15.71 1.69
C ALA A 169 -8.53 16.58 1.16
N MET A 170 -8.55 16.87 -0.15
CA MET A 170 -9.66 17.59 -0.79
C MET A 170 -10.97 16.80 -0.70
N LEU A 171 -10.95 15.50 -0.97
CA LEU A 171 -12.12 14.63 -0.86
C LEU A 171 -12.61 14.51 0.59
N GLU A 172 -11.69 14.35 1.55
CA GLU A 172 -12.03 14.35 2.98
C GLU A 172 -12.69 15.68 3.38
N ALA A 173 -12.15 16.82 2.94
CA ALA A 173 -12.73 18.14 3.19
C ALA A 173 -14.10 18.33 2.52
N ALA A 174 -14.38 17.64 1.41
CA ALA A 174 -15.69 17.61 0.76
C ALA A 174 -16.72 16.73 1.51
N GLY A 175 -16.29 15.97 2.52
CA GLY A 175 -17.11 15.10 3.36
C GLY A 175 -17.04 13.62 3.02
N VAL A 176 -16.10 13.19 2.16
CA VAL A 176 -15.85 11.77 1.90
C VAL A 176 -15.15 11.15 3.09
N ALA A 177 -15.64 10.01 3.57
CA ALA A 177 -15.00 9.29 4.66
C ALA A 177 -13.64 8.73 4.22
N ARG A 178 -12.61 8.90 5.06
CA ARG A 178 -11.23 8.46 4.81
C ARG A 178 -11.14 7.00 4.39
N GLU A 179 -11.87 6.11 5.07
CA GLU A 179 -11.84 4.68 4.81
C GLU A 179 -12.41 4.27 3.45
N ARG A 180 -13.01 5.20 2.69
CA ARG A 180 -13.47 4.97 1.31
C ARG A 180 -12.40 5.25 0.27
N ILE A 181 -11.32 5.94 0.63
CA ILE A 181 -10.31 6.40 -0.32
C ILE A 181 -9.19 5.37 -0.44
N CYS A 182 -8.86 4.99 -1.67
CA CYS A 182 -7.67 4.25 -2.07
C CYS A 182 -6.85 5.14 -3.02
N VAL A 183 -5.53 5.16 -2.90
CA VAL A 183 -4.65 5.96 -3.77
C VAL A 183 -3.96 5.07 -4.82
N ASP A 184 -3.78 5.57 -6.04
CA ASP A 184 -3.02 4.90 -7.10
C ASP A 184 -1.95 5.86 -7.65
N PRO A 185 -0.64 5.54 -7.54
CA PRO A 185 0.43 6.41 -8.05
C PRO A 185 0.48 6.46 -9.59
N GLY A 186 -0.35 5.68 -10.29
CA GLY A 186 -0.56 5.75 -11.72
C GLY A 186 0.70 5.38 -12.52
N PRO A 187 1.26 4.16 -12.35
CA PRO A 187 2.44 3.75 -13.12
C PRO A 187 2.13 3.78 -14.62
N GLY A 188 2.99 4.39 -15.44
CA GLY A 188 2.73 4.55 -16.88
C GLY A 188 1.62 5.54 -17.26
N PHE A 189 1.11 6.36 -16.32
CA PHE A 189 0.24 7.50 -16.61
C PHE A 189 1.01 8.81 -16.45
N GLY A 190 1.42 9.37 -17.61
CA GLY A 190 2.23 10.58 -17.66
C GLY A 190 3.63 10.42 -17.07
N LYS A 191 4.26 9.27 -17.29
CA LYS A 191 5.58 8.90 -16.76
C LYS A 191 6.34 8.09 -17.80
N THR A 192 7.63 8.36 -17.95
CA THR A 192 8.56 7.50 -18.71
C THR A 192 8.72 6.14 -18.05
N ALA A 193 9.35 5.18 -18.75
CA ALA A 193 9.65 3.87 -18.18
C ALA A 193 10.58 3.97 -16.97
N SER A 194 11.60 4.82 -17.00
CA SER A 194 12.53 5.02 -15.88
C SER A 194 11.83 5.66 -14.68
N GLN A 195 11.01 6.69 -14.89
CA GLN A 195 10.20 7.31 -13.84
C GLN A 195 9.20 6.31 -13.24
N THR A 196 8.58 5.46 -14.06
CA THR A 196 7.69 4.41 -13.56
C THR A 196 8.45 3.37 -12.72
N MET A 197 9.65 2.96 -13.13
CA MET A 197 10.47 2.06 -12.33
C MET A 197 10.90 2.67 -11.00
N GLU A 198 11.26 3.96 -11.00
CA GLU A 198 11.60 4.71 -9.79
C GLU A 198 10.41 4.80 -8.83
N LEU A 199 9.23 5.13 -9.35
CA LEU A 199 7.97 5.12 -8.62
C LEU A 199 7.67 3.76 -7.97
N MET A 200 7.80 2.67 -8.73
CA MET A 200 7.52 1.32 -8.24
C MET A 200 8.53 0.84 -7.19
N ARG A 201 9.80 1.22 -7.30
CA ARG A 201 10.85 0.87 -6.32
C ARG A 201 10.70 1.62 -5.00
N ASN A 202 10.05 2.77 -5.02
CA ASN A 202 9.78 3.60 -3.84
C ASN A 202 8.31 3.55 -3.42
N PHE A 203 7.59 2.46 -3.73
CA PHE A 203 6.15 2.37 -3.49
C PHE A 203 5.76 2.57 -2.00
N HIS A 204 6.66 2.23 -1.06
CA HIS A 204 6.45 2.41 0.37
C HIS A 204 6.15 3.86 0.77
N GLU A 205 6.65 4.85 0.01
CA GLU A 205 6.39 6.27 0.23
C GLU A 205 4.91 6.62 0.15
N PHE A 206 4.12 5.90 -0.66
CA PHE A 206 2.67 6.14 -0.79
C PHE A 206 1.89 5.57 0.40
N ASN A 207 2.41 4.55 1.09
CA ASN A 207 1.78 4.01 2.30
C ASN A 207 1.84 5.01 3.47
N ARG A 208 2.85 5.90 3.48
CA ARG A 208 2.96 6.99 4.45
C ARG A 208 1.83 8.01 4.36
N LEU A 209 1.00 7.98 3.30
CA LEU A 209 -0.23 8.77 3.22
C LEU A 209 -1.35 8.18 4.10
N GLY A 210 -1.21 6.92 4.54
CA GLY A 210 -2.14 6.25 5.44
C GLY A 210 -3.47 5.87 4.78
N TYR A 211 -3.47 5.58 3.48
CA TYR A 211 -4.61 5.02 2.74
C TYR A 211 -4.22 3.66 2.16
N PRO A 212 -5.18 2.77 1.82
CA PRO A 212 -4.91 1.65 0.93
C PRO A 212 -4.30 2.17 -0.37
N ALA A 213 -3.29 1.48 -0.88
CA ALA A 213 -2.60 1.85 -2.11
C ALA A 213 -2.79 0.78 -3.18
N MET A 214 -3.17 1.20 -4.38
CA MET A 214 -3.35 0.34 -5.55
C MET A 214 -2.07 0.28 -6.38
N VAL A 215 -1.77 -0.90 -6.90
CA VAL A 215 -0.77 -1.13 -7.95
C VAL A 215 -1.46 -1.62 -9.22
N ALA A 216 -1.33 -0.84 -10.30
CA ALA A 216 -1.94 -1.14 -11.60
C ALA A 216 -0.87 -1.29 -12.69
N VAL A 217 -0.06 -2.36 -12.68
CA VAL A 217 1.10 -2.50 -13.59
C VAL A 217 0.84 -3.42 -14.79
N SER A 218 -0.32 -4.09 -14.80
CA SER A 218 -0.62 -5.20 -15.71
C SER A 218 -0.49 -4.85 -17.18
N ARG A 219 0.42 -5.56 -17.87
CA ARG A 219 0.71 -5.46 -19.31
C ARG A 219 1.17 -4.09 -19.82
N LYS A 220 1.50 -3.15 -18.92
CA LYS A 220 1.90 -1.79 -19.30
C LYS A 220 3.20 -1.77 -20.11
N SER A 221 3.39 -0.70 -20.89
CA SER A 221 4.55 -0.53 -21.78
C SER A 221 5.88 -0.60 -21.05
N TYR A 222 5.96 -0.04 -19.84
CA TYR A 222 7.19 -0.04 -19.05
C TYR A 222 7.63 -1.46 -18.64
N ILE A 223 6.70 -2.40 -18.43
CA ILE A 223 7.03 -3.82 -18.22
C ILE A 223 7.74 -4.37 -19.47
N GLY A 224 7.23 -4.02 -20.66
CA GLY A 224 7.89 -4.38 -21.91
C GLY A 224 9.30 -3.81 -22.03
N SER A 225 9.51 -2.56 -21.63
CA SER A 225 10.82 -1.91 -21.61
C SER A 225 11.77 -2.51 -20.57
N ALA A 226 11.29 -2.77 -19.37
CA ALA A 226 12.10 -3.24 -18.24
C ALA A 226 12.54 -4.71 -18.42
N TYR A 227 11.67 -5.56 -18.97
CA TYR A 227 11.90 -7.00 -19.08
C TYR A 227 12.16 -7.47 -20.52
N GLY A 228 12.15 -6.56 -21.51
CA GLY A 228 12.42 -6.90 -22.92
C GLY A 228 11.28 -7.68 -23.60
N ILE A 229 10.03 -7.46 -23.19
CA ILE A 229 8.84 -8.20 -23.67
C ILE A 229 7.98 -7.29 -24.54
N SER A 230 8.11 -7.41 -25.87
CA SER A 230 7.40 -6.54 -26.83
C SER A 230 5.89 -6.75 -26.82
N GLU A 231 5.42 -8.01 -26.78
CA GLU A 231 4.01 -8.35 -26.88
C GLU A 231 3.28 -8.18 -25.53
N PRO A 232 2.26 -7.31 -25.41
CA PRO A 232 1.56 -7.08 -24.14
C PRO A 232 0.96 -8.34 -23.51
N ALA A 233 0.44 -9.27 -24.33
CA ALA A 233 -0.15 -10.52 -23.85
C ALA A 233 0.88 -11.48 -23.22
N GLN A 234 2.17 -11.31 -23.51
CA GLN A 234 3.26 -12.12 -22.94
C GLN A 234 3.83 -11.52 -21.64
N ARG A 235 3.30 -10.38 -21.18
CA ARG A 235 3.78 -9.66 -19.99
C ARG A 235 3.16 -10.14 -18.68
N ASP A 236 2.31 -11.16 -18.69
CA ASP A 236 1.51 -11.55 -17.52
C ASP A 236 2.37 -11.97 -16.33
N GLU A 237 3.36 -12.85 -16.54
CA GLU A 237 4.26 -13.30 -15.48
C GLU A 237 5.07 -12.13 -14.89
N ALA A 238 5.68 -11.30 -15.75
CA ALA A 238 6.43 -10.13 -15.31
C ALA A 238 5.53 -9.12 -14.56
N SER A 239 4.29 -8.91 -15.03
CA SER A 239 3.31 -8.05 -14.36
C SER A 239 2.92 -8.57 -12.98
N ALA A 240 2.77 -9.89 -12.83
CA ALA A 240 2.42 -10.52 -11.56
C ALA A 240 3.57 -10.43 -10.55
N GLN A 241 4.82 -10.60 -10.99
CA GLN A 241 6.01 -10.42 -10.13
C GLN A 241 6.19 -8.96 -9.71
N GLU A 242 5.95 -8.01 -10.61
CA GLU A 242 5.99 -6.58 -10.30
C GLU A 242 4.89 -6.20 -9.29
N ALA A 243 3.68 -6.77 -9.42
CA ALA A 243 2.63 -6.58 -8.44
C ALA A 243 2.98 -7.18 -7.07
N LEU A 244 3.63 -8.34 -7.03
CA LEU A 244 4.16 -8.93 -5.79
C LEU A 244 5.19 -8.00 -5.15
N MET A 245 6.18 -7.48 -5.91
CA MET A 245 7.16 -6.52 -5.40
C MET A 245 6.48 -5.27 -4.81
N ALA A 246 5.47 -4.73 -5.48
CA ALA A 246 4.71 -3.59 -4.96
C ALA A 246 3.97 -3.94 -3.66
N CYS A 247 3.39 -5.14 -3.55
CA CYS A 247 2.78 -5.61 -2.31
C CYS A 247 3.81 -5.83 -1.19
N GLU A 248 5.02 -6.29 -1.53
CA GLU A 248 6.14 -6.37 -0.60
C GLU A 248 6.48 -4.99 -0.03
N LEU A 249 6.44 -3.97 -0.88
CA LEU A 249 6.58 -2.55 -0.53
C LEU A 249 5.30 -1.91 0.02
N GLY A 250 4.21 -2.68 0.23
CA GLY A 250 3.00 -2.29 0.95
C GLY A 250 1.75 -1.92 0.12
N ALA A 251 1.78 -2.10 -1.20
CA ALA A 251 0.55 -2.08 -2.00
C ALA A 251 -0.49 -3.07 -1.43
N SER A 252 -1.73 -2.63 -1.34
CA SER A 252 -2.83 -3.39 -0.74
C SER A 252 -3.90 -3.80 -1.75
N VAL A 253 -3.96 -3.15 -2.91
CA VAL A 253 -4.90 -3.46 -4.00
C VAL A 253 -4.12 -3.71 -5.28
N VAL A 254 -4.42 -4.78 -6.02
CA VAL A 254 -3.72 -5.13 -7.26
C VAL A 254 -4.73 -5.15 -8.41
N ARG A 255 -4.52 -4.30 -9.41
CA ARG A 255 -5.36 -4.24 -10.62
C ARG A 255 -4.71 -5.01 -11.77
N ALA A 256 -5.33 -6.09 -12.23
CA ALA A 256 -4.70 -7.04 -13.15
C ALA A 256 -5.63 -7.61 -14.24
N HIS A 257 -5.05 -7.91 -15.41
CA HIS A 257 -5.72 -8.64 -16.49
C HIS A 257 -5.73 -10.16 -16.27
N ASN A 258 -4.62 -10.74 -15.78
CA ASN A 258 -4.47 -12.17 -15.56
C ASN A 258 -4.53 -12.50 -14.07
N VAL A 259 -5.75 -12.70 -13.58
CA VAL A 259 -6.04 -12.99 -12.17
C VAL A 259 -5.32 -14.26 -11.68
N PRO A 260 -5.32 -15.40 -12.42
CA PRO A 260 -4.65 -16.62 -11.96
C PRO A 260 -3.15 -16.43 -11.71
N GLU A 261 -2.43 -15.75 -12.62
CA GLU A 261 -0.99 -15.55 -12.48
C GLU A 261 -0.67 -14.56 -11.35
N THR A 262 -1.49 -13.50 -11.20
CA THR A 262 -1.39 -12.59 -10.04
C THR A 262 -1.62 -13.33 -8.72
N MET A 263 -2.69 -14.12 -8.60
CA MET A 263 -2.98 -14.91 -7.40
C MET A 263 -1.87 -15.91 -7.09
N LYS A 264 -1.27 -16.53 -8.13
CA LYS A 264 -0.12 -17.42 -7.97
C LYS A 264 1.11 -16.70 -7.43
N ALA A 265 1.43 -15.50 -7.93
CA ALA A 265 2.55 -14.70 -7.42
C ALA A 265 2.32 -14.24 -5.97
N LEU A 266 1.13 -13.73 -5.66
CA LEU A 266 0.79 -13.19 -4.33
C LEU A 266 0.82 -14.24 -3.21
N LYS A 267 0.73 -15.53 -3.52
CA LYS A 267 0.97 -16.61 -2.53
C LYS A 267 2.36 -16.57 -1.90
N ASN A 268 3.34 -15.95 -2.56
CA ASN A 268 4.70 -15.81 -2.06
C ASN A 268 4.92 -14.52 -1.24
N LEU A 269 3.87 -13.72 -0.99
CA LEU A 269 4.00 -12.51 -0.20
C LEU A 269 4.40 -12.85 1.24
N ARG A 270 5.60 -12.40 1.63
CA ARG A 270 6.11 -12.51 3.00
C ARG A 270 5.26 -11.65 3.95
N PRO A 271 4.92 -12.12 5.17
CA PRO A 271 4.28 -11.25 6.17
C PRO A 271 5.21 -10.10 6.57
N TYR A 272 4.64 -8.95 6.93
CA TYR A 272 5.43 -7.87 7.51
C TYR A 272 5.68 -8.08 9.01
N VAL A 273 6.76 -7.48 9.49
CA VAL A 273 7.15 -7.38 10.89
C VAL A 273 7.55 -5.93 11.19
N ILE A 274 7.14 -5.45 12.36
CA ILE A 274 7.54 -4.15 12.89
C ILE A 274 8.54 -4.42 14.01
N LEU A 275 9.73 -3.84 13.89
CA LEU A 275 10.82 -3.98 14.84
C LEU A 275 11.08 -2.65 15.53
N GLY A 276 11.12 -2.65 16.86
CA GLY A 276 11.51 -1.51 17.67
C GLY A 276 12.99 -1.58 18.02
N LEU A 277 13.70 -0.48 17.84
CA LEU A 277 15.12 -0.34 18.11
C LEU A 277 15.31 0.73 19.20
N GLY A 278 16.16 0.48 20.18
CA GLY A 278 16.50 1.44 21.22
C GLY A 278 17.94 1.32 21.73
N SER A 279 18.60 2.44 21.98
CA SER A 279 19.96 2.51 22.52
C SER A 279 20.09 3.68 23.49
N ASN A 280 20.60 3.46 24.70
CA ASN A 280 20.98 4.55 25.61
C ASN A 280 22.44 4.53 26.06
N VAL A 281 23.22 3.55 25.61
CA VAL A 281 24.67 3.49 25.85
C VAL A 281 25.37 3.45 24.49
N ALA A 282 26.08 4.51 24.13
CA ALA A 282 26.91 4.51 22.93
C ALA A 282 28.04 3.48 23.08
N LEU A 283 28.24 2.63 22.07
CA LEU A 283 29.33 1.63 22.10
C LEU A 283 30.70 2.32 21.99
N VAL A 284 30.77 3.36 21.15
CA VAL A 284 31.92 4.22 20.97
C VAL A 284 31.41 5.65 20.77
N ALA A 285 31.80 6.58 21.64
CA ALA A 285 31.53 8.00 21.51
C ALA A 285 32.60 8.81 22.24
N ASN A 286 32.95 9.98 21.70
CA ASN A 286 33.69 10.98 22.46
C ASN A 286 32.73 11.76 23.37
N PRO A 287 33.22 12.40 24.44
CA PRO A 287 32.40 13.28 25.25
C PRO A 287 31.72 14.37 24.40
N GLY A 288 30.39 14.44 24.44
CA GLY A 288 29.56 15.34 23.64
C GLY A 288 29.07 14.79 22.30
N GLU A 289 29.41 13.55 21.94
CA GLU A 289 28.96 12.85 20.72
C GLU A 289 28.10 11.61 21.07
N GLU A 290 27.52 11.57 22.28
CA GLU A 290 26.81 10.39 22.79
C GLU A 290 25.58 10.07 21.95
N THR A 291 24.84 11.07 21.48
CA THR A 291 23.65 10.87 20.62
C THR A 291 24.02 10.28 19.28
N GLU A 292 25.05 10.79 18.62
CA GLU A 292 25.58 10.26 17.36
C GLU A 292 26.08 8.82 17.55
N GLY A 293 26.75 8.53 18.68
CA GLY A 293 27.16 7.17 19.03
C GLY A 293 25.98 6.22 19.23
N LYS A 294 24.87 6.68 19.82
CA LYS A 294 23.63 5.89 19.96
C LYS A 294 22.96 5.66 18.60
N ILE A 295 22.94 6.66 17.71
CA ILE A 295 22.45 6.52 16.32
C ILE A 295 23.30 5.49 15.56
N ALA A 296 24.62 5.56 15.67
CA ALA A 296 25.52 4.62 15.01
C ALA A 296 25.30 3.17 15.46
N ASN A 297 24.92 2.93 16.73
CA ASN A 297 24.51 1.60 17.19
C ASN A 297 23.25 1.11 16.45
N LEU A 298 22.25 1.98 16.25
CA LEU A 298 21.03 1.61 15.54
C LEU A 298 21.31 1.33 14.06
N GLU A 299 22.16 2.12 13.40
CA GLU A 299 22.57 1.90 12.01
C GLU A 299 23.31 0.56 11.80
N GLN A 300 24.18 0.21 12.76
CA GLN A 300 24.83 -1.11 12.76
C GLN A 300 23.81 -2.23 12.98
N ALA A 301 22.82 -2.03 13.84
CA ALA A 301 21.74 -2.99 14.04
C ALA A 301 20.92 -3.19 12.75
N ILE A 302 20.54 -2.11 12.07
CA ILE A 302 19.84 -2.12 10.78
C ILE A 302 20.66 -2.88 9.73
N THR A 303 21.98 -2.66 9.68
CA THR A 303 22.88 -3.43 8.81
C THR A 303 22.86 -4.93 9.15
N GLY A 304 22.82 -5.26 10.44
CA GLY A 304 22.64 -6.64 10.92
C GLY A 304 21.31 -7.25 10.47
N LEU A 305 20.21 -6.49 10.50
CA LEU A 305 18.89 -6.94 10.05
C LEU A 305 18.90 -7.33 8.56
N CYS A 306 19.64 -6.62 7.72
CA CYS A 306 19.82 -6.97 6.29
C CYS A 306 20.51 -8.32 6.06
N SER A 307 21.18 -8.87 7.07
CA SER A 307 21.85 -10.17 7.00
C SER A 307 20.95 -11.33 7.45
N ILE A 308 19.74 -11.05 7.93
CA ILE A 308 18.78 -12.08 8.32
C ILE A 308 18.25 -12.77 7.04
N PRO A 309 18.24 -14.12 6.96
CA PRO A 309 17.71 -14.83 5.81
C PRO A 309 16.26 -14.44 5.50
N ASP A 310 15.91 -14.44 4.22
CA ASP A 310 14.53 -14.22 3.73
C ASP A 310 13.85 -12.98 4.34
N THR A 311 14.63 -11.93 4.61
CA THR A 311 14.20 -10.70 5.25
C THR A 311 14.55 -9.51 4.38
N GLN A 312 13.62 -8.58 4.25
CA GLN A 312 13.79 -7.36 3.48
C GLN A 312 13.26 -6.19 4.31
N ILE A 313 14.10 -5.19 4.53
CA ILE A 313 13.68 -3.91 5.09
C ILE A 313 12.91 -3.16 4.02
N ILE A 314 11.74 -2.64 4.41
CA ILE A 314 10.84 -1.87 3.55
C ILE A 314 10.99 -0.38 3.83
N ASP A 315 11.01 0.00 5.11
CA ASP A 315 11.09 1.40 5.54
C ASP A 315 11.67 1.51 6.96
N ILE A 316 12.22 2.67 7.30
CA ILE A 316 12.85 2.97 8.59
C ILE A 316 12.36 4.35 9.02
N SER A 317 11.91 4.46 10.27
CA SER A 317 11.45 5.75 10.81
C SER A 317 12.62 6.71 10.94
N SER A 318 12.31 7.97 11.23
CA SER A 318 13.33 8.87 11.75
C SER A 318 13.84 8.40 13.12
N TYR A 319 14.93 8.98 13.58
CA TYR A 319 15.42 8.75 14.94
C TYR A 319 14.65 9.61 15.94
N TYR A 320 14.37 9.04 17.11
CA TYR A 320 13.65 9.72 18.18
C TYR A 320 14.42 9.61 19.49
N GLU A 321 14.61 10.75 20.16
CA GLU A 321 15.12 10.77 21.53
C GLU A 321 13.98 10.61 22.52
N SER A 322 14.16 9.81 23.57
CA SER A 322 13.21 9.69 24.67
C SER A 322 13.87 9.61 26.05
N GLU A 323 13.11 10.04 27.06
CA GLU A 323 13.44 9.77 28.45
C GLU A 323 13.34 8.26 28.75
N PRO A 324 14.14 7.72 29.68
CA PRO A 324 14.03 6.34 30.11
C PRO A 324 12.63 5.98 30.61
N ALA A 325 12.16 4.79 30.26
CA ALA A 325 10.93 4.23 30.82
C ALA A 325 11.27 3.25 31.95
N TYR A 326 10.47 3.25 33.02
CA TYR A 326 10.49 2.32 34.17
C TYR A 326 11.72 2.39 35.09
N TYR A 327 12.93 2.62 34.56
CA TYR A 327 14.15 2.88 35.32
C TYR A 327 14.73 4.24 34.91
N GLU A 328 14.58 5.25 35.76
CA GLU A 328 14.80 6.66 35.36
C GLU A 328 16.24 7.16 35.57
N ASP A 329 17.05 6.48 36.40
CA ASP A 329 18.45 6.86 36.68
C ASP A 329 19.40 6.34 35.60
N GLN A 330 19.19 6.80 34.36
CA GLN A 330 20.01 6.49 33.19
C GLN A 330 19.90 7.58 32.11
N ASP A 331 20.80 7.52 31.14
CA ASP A 331 20.82 8.47 30.02
C ASP A 331 19.64 8.28 29.05
N THR A 332 19.34 9.29 28.22
CA THR A 332 18.27 9.26 27.22
C THR A 332 18.50 8.16 26.18
N PHE A 333 17.40 7.65 25.63
CA PHE A 333 17.41 6.67 24.56
C PHE A 333 17.32 7.35 23.20
N VAL A 334 18.03 6.83 22.20
CA VAL A 334 17.72 7.01 20.79
C VAL A 334 16.96 5.77 20.31
N ASN A 335 15.84 5.99 19.62
CA ASN A 335 14.92 4.94 19.19
C ASN A 335 14.59 5.09 17.71
N ALA A 336 14.24 3.96 17.08
CA ALA A 336 13.70 3.92 15.73
C ALA A 336 12.76 2.71 15.57
N VAL A 337 11.96 2.72 14.52
CA VAL A 337 11.16 1.57 14.09
C VAL A 337 11.59 1.17 12.69
N VAL A 338 11.74 -0.14 12.47
CA VAL A 338 12.00 -0.74 11.16
C VAL A 338 10.78 -1.53 10.74
N LEU A 339 10.25 -1.23 9.54
CA LEU A 339 9.28 -2.06 8.85
C LEU A 339 10.02 -3.01 7.92
N ALA A 340 9.81 -4.30 8.09
CA ALA A 340 10.40 -5.32 7.23
C ALA A 340 9.36 -6.36 6.80
N ARG A 341 9.66 -7.15 5.78
CA ARG A 341 8.95 -8.39 5.45
C ARG A 341 9.89 -9.56 5.56
N THR A 342 9.42 -10.63 6.20
CA THR A 342 10.25 -11.82 6.43
C THR A 342 9.45 -13.12 6.46
N GLY A 343 10.01 -14.17 5.87
CA GLY A 343 9.50 -15.54 6.03
C GLY A 343 10.01 -16.25 7.28
N VAL A 344 10.89 -15.63 8.07
CA VAL A 344 11.48 -16.22 9.28
C VAL A 344 10.45 -16.25 10.42
N PRO A 345 10.14 -17.41 11.03
CA PRO A 345 9.17 -17.49 12.12
C PRO A 345 9.57 -16.63 13.34
N PRO A 346 8.60 -16.09 14.12
CA PRO A 346 8.89 -15.11 15.17
C PRO A 346 9.95 -15.54 16.20
N LYS A 347 9.94 -16.80 16.62
CA LYS A 347 10.94 -17.32 17.58
C LYS A 347 12.35 -17.36 17.02
N GLU A 348 12.49 -17.65 15.75
CA GLU A 348 13.78 -17.68 15.07
C GLU A 348 14.27 -16.27 14.78
N LEU A 349 13.36 -15.37 14.37
CA LEU A 349 13.65 -13.95 14.24
C LEU A 349 14.17 -13.36 15.56
N LEU A 350 13.53 -13.65 16.69
CA LEU A 350 13.98 -13.22 18.02
C LEU A 350 15.42 -13.67 18.33
N ARG A 351 15.82 -14.88 17.90
CA ARG A 351 17.22 -15.35 18.07
C ARG A 351 18.20 -14.56 17.22
N TYR A 352 17.83 -14.19 15.99
CA TYR A 352 18.66 -13.31 15.16
C TYR A 352 18.79 -11.92 15.78
N LEU A 353 17.70 -11.35 16.31
CA LEU A 353 17.73 -10.07 17.01
C LEU A 353 18.68 -10.13 18.22
N HIS A 354 18.56 -11.15 19.08
CA HIS A 354 19.48 -11.35 20.20
C HIS A 354 20.95 -11.52 19.75
N ALA A 355 21.20 -12.18 18.61
CA ALA A 355 22.55 -12.32 18.07
C ALA A 355 23.13 -10.95 17.65
N ILE A 356 22.31 -10.09 17.03
CA ILE A 356 22.70 -8.71 16.67
C ILE A 356 22.99 -7.89 17.93
N GLU A 357 22.11 -7.92 18.93
CA GLU A 357 22.32 -7.25 20.23
C GLU A 357 23.64 -7.68 20.90
N ASN A 358 23.90 -8.99 20.95
CA ASN A 358 25.12 -9.52 21.55
C ASN A 358 26.36 -9.10 20.78
N SER A 359 26.28 -9.01 19.45
CA SER A 359 27.39 -8.53 18.62
C SER A 359 27.72 -7.05 18.86
N LEU A 360 26.76 -6.28 19.36
CA LEU A 360 26.88 -4.87 19.72
C LEU A 360 27.00 -4.65 21.24
N GLY A 361 27.44 -5.67 21.98
CA GLY A 361 27.86 -5.55 23.37
C GLY A 361 26.73 -5.54 24.41
N ARG A 362 25.51 -6.01 24.06
CA ARG A 362 24.40 -6.07 25.02
C ARG A 362 24.72 -6.99 26.21
N THR A 363 24.68 -6.45 27.43
CA THR A 363 24.68 -7.20 28.68
C THR A 363 23.32 -7.09 29.38
N ARG A 364 22.95 -8.10 30.17
CA ARG A 364 21.65 -8.17 30.88
C ARG A 364 21.89 -8.35 32.39
N GLU A 365 22.50 -7.34 33.01
CA GLU A 365 22.83 -7.36 34.44
C GLU A 365 21.69 -6.78 35.32
N ILE A 366 21.00 -5.75 34.83
CA ILE A 366 19.92 -5.04 35.53
C ILE A 366 18.66 -5.05 34.65
N GLU A 367 17.52 -5.39 35.24
CA GLU A 367 16.23 -5.33 34.56
C GLU A 367 15.89 -3.88 34.17
N ASN A 368 15.56 -3.63 32.90
CA ASN A 368 15.34 -2.29 32.32
C ASN A 368 16.52 -1.30 32.47
N GLY A 369 17.71 -1.80 32.79
CA GLY A 369 18.91 -0.97 32.95
C GLY A 369 19.54 -0.52 31.62
N PRO A 370 20.66 0.22 31.70
CA PRO A 370 21.37 0.75 30.54
C PRO A 370 21.82 -0.35 29.57
N ARG A 371 21.75 -0.06 28.27
CA ARG A 371 21.96 -1.03 27.19
C ARG A 371 22.44 -0.37 25.90
N THR A 372 23.38 -1.04 25.24
CA THR A 372 23.92 -0.59 23.96
C THR A 372 22.94 -0.72 22.81
N LEU A 373 22.08 -1.73 22.86
CA LEU A 373 21.02 -1.96 21.87
C LEU A 373 19.95 -2.88 22.44
N ASP A 374 18.68 -2.53 22.22
CA ASP A 374 17.48 -3.33 22.46
C ASP A 374 16.70 -3.47 21.16
N LEU A 375 16.41 -4.71 20.76
CA LEU A 375 15.64 -5.05 19.56
C LEU A 375 14.37 -5.82 19.96
N ASP A 376 13.22 -5.19 19.78
CA ASP A 376 11.91 -5.79 20.08
C ASP A 376 11.16 -6.13 18.79
N ILE A 377 10.48 -7.28 18.76
CA ILE A 377 9.40 -7.53 17.79
C ILE A 377 8.16 -6.81 18.31
N VAL A 378 7.79 -5.69 17.70
CA VAL A 378 6.67 -4.83 18.10
C VAL A 378 5.34 -5.43 17.65
N ASP A 379 5.26 -5.81 16.39
CA ASP A 379 4.10 -6.43 15.78
C ASP A 379 4.54 -7.36 14.65
N TYR A 380 3.75 -8.39 14.36
CA TYR A 380 4.05 -9.34 13.30
C TYR A 380 2.75 -9.75 12.63
N GLN A 381 2.62 -9.42 11.35
CA GLN A 381 1.43 -9.68 10.56
C GLN A 381 0.98 -11.15 10.66
N MET A 382 -0.29 -11.37 11.02
CA MET A 382 -0.95 -12.67 11.20
C MET A 382 -0.51 -13.48 12.43
N TYR A 383 0.40 -12.98 13.28
CA TYR A 383 0.82 -13.68 14.49
C TYR A 383 0.26 -13.00 15.73
N VAL A 384 -0.65 -13.70 16.41
CA VAL A 384 -1.17 -13.34 17.73
C VAL A 384 -0.96 -14.53 18.66
N GLY A 385 -0.27 -14.31 19.78
CA GLY A 385 -0.05 -15.37 20.74
C GLY A 385 0.97 -15.03 21.83
N GLN A 386 0.99 -15.87 22.84
CA GLN A 386 1.88 -15.76 23.98
C GLN A 386 2.60 -17.08 24.21
N THR A 387 3.90 -17.00 24.41
CA THR A 387 4.77 -18.10 24.82
C THR A 387 5.64 -17.64 25.99
N ASP A 388 6.36 -18.56 26.63
CA ASP A 388 7.28 -18.20 27.72
C ASP A 388 8.41 -17.25 27.27
N GLU A 389 8.72 -17.23 25.98
CA GLU A 389 9.82 -16.45 25.39
C GLU A 389 9.37 -15.17 24.67
N LEU A 390 8.12 -15.12 24.18
CA LEU A 390 7.64 -14.05 23.29
C LEU A 390 6.12 -13.91 23.33
N THR A 391 5.64 -12.66 23.41
CA THR A 391 4.24 -12.26 23.29
C THR A 391 4.09 -11.35 22.07
N LEU A 392 3.15 -11.67 21.17
CA LEU A 392 2.85 -10.91 19.97
C LEU A 392 1.34 -10.60 19.85
N PRO A 393 0.96 -9.37 19.46
CA PRO A 393 1.81 -8.16 19.41
C PRO A 393 2.45 -7.86 20.77
N HIS A 394 3.49 -7.02 20.82
CA HIS A 394 4.15 -6.71 22.09
C HIS A 394 3.14 -6.02 23.04
N PRO A 395 2.97 -6.48 24.30
CA PRO A 395 1.85 -6.05 25.15
C PRO A 395 1.88 -4.55 25.51
N ARG A 396 3.05 -3.93 25.41
CA ARG A 396 3.30 -2.52 25.76
C ARG A 396 3.49 -1.60 24.55
N VAL A 397 3.05 -1.96 23.34
CA VAL A 397 3.21 -1.06 22.18
C VAL A 397 2.53 0.29 22.45
N CYS A 398 1.24 0.27 22.77
CA CYS A 398 0.42 1.48 22.87
C CYS A 398 0.75 2.40 24.05
N GLU A 399 1.52 1.93 25.05
CA GLU A 399 1.91 2.76 26.21
C GLU A 399 3.26 3.48 26.04
N ARG A 400 4.05 3.16 24.99
CA ARG A 400 5.43 3.65 24.78
C ARG A 400 5.49 4.64 23.62
N ASP A 401 5.69 5.92 23.92
CA ASP A 401 5.65 7.00 22.91
C ASP A 401 6.79 6.88 21.89
N PHE A 402 7.95 6.41 22.34
CA PHE A 402 9.12 6.08 21.51
C PHE A 402 8.95 4.87 20.59
N VAL A 403 7.83 4.13 20.70
CA VAL A 403 7.42 3.10 19.72
C VAL A 403 6.28 3.64 18.86
N VAL A 404 5.28 4.27 19.48
CA VAL A 404 4.06 4.74 18.80
C VAL A 404 4.36 5.80 17.73
N LYS A 405 5.12 6.85 18.06
CA LYS A 405 5.45 7.93 17.11
C LYS A 405 6.21 7.45 15.88
N PRO A 406 7.36 6.76 16.00
CA PRO A 406 8.08 6.24 14.84
C PRO A 406 7.28 5.19 14.06
N LEU A 407 6.45 4.38 14.72
CA LEU A 407 5.57 3.43 14.01
C LEU A 407 4.55 4.18 13.13
N LEU A 408 3.85 5.17 13.70
CA LEU A 408 2.84 5.94 12.97
C LEU A 408 3.43 6.87 11.90
N GLU A 409 4.73 7.20 11.96
CA GLU A 409 5.46 7.84 10.85
C GLU A 409 5.50 6.95 9.60
N LEU A 410 5.72 5.64 9.80
CA LEU A 410 5.81 4.67 8.70
C LEU A 410 4.44 4.17 8.24
N LEU A 411 3.57 3.84 9.20
CA LEU A 411 2.26 3.24 8.97
C LEU A 411 1.19 4.05 9.71
N PRO A 412 0.70 5.16 9.12
CA PRO A 412 -0.36 5.93 9.73
C PRO A 412 -1.63 5.08 9.88
N ASN A 413 -2.28 5.19 11.05
CA ASN A 413 -3.50 4.44 11.40
C ASN A 413 -3.29 2.91 11.46
N HIS A 414 -2.08 2.46 11.79
CA HIS A 414 -1.80 1.03 11.96
C HIS A 414 -2.69 0.40 13.04
N VAL A 415 -3.12 -0.83 12.76
CA VAL A 415 -3.85 -1.68 13.69
C VAL A 415 -3.02 -2.94 13.86
N LEU A 416 -2.68 -3.26 15.11
CA LEU A 416 -1.85 -4.42 15.44
C LEU A 416 -2.54 -5.72 15.01
N ALA A 417 -1.77 -6.82 14.92
CA ALA A 417 -2.30 -8.11 14.47
C ALA A 417 -3.47 -8.65 15.34
N ASP A 418 -3.60 -8.20 16.59
CA ASP A 418 -4.70 -8.55 17.50
C ASP A 418 -5.94 -7.65 17.38
N GLY A 419 -5.91 -6.67 16.46
CA GLY A 419 -6.99 -5.70 16.24
C GLY A 419 -6.87 -4.42 17.07
N THR A 420 -5.82 -4.26 17.89
CA THR A 420 -5.63 -3.06 18.70
C THR A 420 -5.16 -1.88 17.84
N PRO A 421 -5.89 -0.75 17.79
CA PRO A 421 -5.45 0.43 17.06
C PRO A 421 -4.28 1.13 17.78
N VAL A 422 -3.27 1.54 17.02
CA VAL A 422 -2.15 2.35 17.53
C VAL A 422 -2.51 3.82 17.45
N VAL A 423 -2.53 4.52 18.60
CA VAL A 423 -2.94 5.93 18.70
C VAL A 423 -1.87 6.76 19.42
N ALA A 424 -1.56 7.94 18.91
CA ALA A 424 -0.53 8.83 19.45
C ALA A 424 -0.81 9.27 20.90
N ASP A 425 -2.06 9.60 21.21
CA ASP A 425 -2.46 10.14 22.53
C ASP A 425 -2.60 9.05 23.62
N GLY A 426 -2.39 7.77 23.29
CA GLY A 426 -2.50 6.66 24.23
C GLY A 426 -1.21 6.38 25.02
N ALA A 427 -0.07 6.93 24.56
CA ALA A 427 1.23 6.65 25.16
C ALA A 427 1.46 7.44 26.45
N VAL A 428 1.95 6.74 27.49
CA VAL A 428 2.13 7.30 28.84
C VAL A 428 3.60 7.34 29.25
N TYR A 429 4.46 6.52 28.62
CA TYR A 429 5.87 6.38 28.96
C TYR A 429 6.82 6.83 27.86
N GLY A 430 7.98 7.35 28.27
CA GLY A 430 9.13 7.66 27.41
C GLY A 430 8.79 8.63 26.29
N LYS A 431 8.37 9.85 26.66
CA LYS A 431 8.01 10.91 25.70
C LYS A 431 9.13 11.08 24.67
N ALA A 432 8.76 10.94 23.40
CA ALA A 432 9.72 10.90 22.30
C ALA A 432 9.66 12.17 21.46
N THR A 433 10.84 12.71 21.15
CA THR A 433 11.03 13.87 20.26
C THR A 433 11.85 13.44 19.05
N LYS A 434 11.39 13.78 17.85
CA LYS A 434 12.10 13.50 16.61
C LYS A 434 13.41 14.30 16.58
N LEU A 435 14.53 13.61 16.32
CA LEU A 435 15.87 14.19 16.23
C LEU A 435 16.12 14.89 14.90
#